data_AF-A0A377UU15-F1
#
_entry.id   AF-A0A377UU15-F1
#
_cell.length_a   1.000
_cell.length_b   1.000
_cell.length_c   1.000
_cell.angle_alpha   90.00
_cell.angle_beta   90.00
_cell.angle_gamma   90.00
#
_symmetry.space_group_name_H-M   'P 1'
#
loop_
_entity.id
_entity.type
_entity.pdbx_description
1 polymer ?
#
loop_
_entity_poly.entity_id
_entity_poly.type
_entity_poly.pdbx_seq_one_letter_code
_entity_poly.pdbx_strand_id
1 'polypeptide(L)'
;MPETIQQHLGYADLARNGVSSILLTGSGGPFRETAVAELAAMTPDQACRHPNWSMGRKISVDSATMMNKGLEYIEARWLFNRLGQQMEVLIHPQSVIHSMVRYQDGSVLAQLGEPDMRTPIAHTMGWPQRLNSGVKPLDFCQLSNLSFSAPDYTRYPCLKLAMDAFDVGQAATTTLNAANEESVAAFLHGDIRFTDIAAVNLAVLDKMDLQEPQSIDDVLVYRRRGARNRSPAAAAVGCAGVTR
;
A
#
# COMPACT_ATOMS: atom_id res chain seq x y z
N MET A 1 -4.79 9.16 17.17
CA MET A 1 -3.96 10.38 17.05
C MET A 1 -4.49 11.46 17.98
N PRO A 2 -3.63 12.27 18.61
CA PRO A 2 -4.04 13.48 19.34
C PRO A 2 -4.89 14.45 18.49
N GLU A 3 -5.81 15.18 19.12
CA GLU A 3 -6.73 16.12 18.43
C GLU A 3 -6.01 17.20 17.62
N THR A 4 -4.92 17.74 18.18
CA THR A 4 -4.04 18.72 17.54
C THR A 4 -3.52 18.26 16.18
N ILE A 5 -3.15 16.98 16.06
CA ILE A 5 -2.72 16.37 14.79
C ILE A 5 -3.91 16.20 13.84
N GLN A 6 -5.07 15.78 14.35
CA GLN A 6 -6.28 15.62 13.53
C GLN A 6 -6.75 16.94 12.90
N GLN A 7 -6.55 18.07 13.59
CA GLN A 7 -6.89 19.40 13.10
C GLN A 7 -5.83 20.01 12.15
N HIS A 8 -4.60 19.48 12.14
CA HIS A 8 -3.45 20.02 11.39
C HIS A 8 -2.73 18.95 10.57
N LEU A 9 -3.49 18.13 9.85
CA LEU A 9 -2.94 17.12 8.93
C LEU A 9 -1.95 17.76 7.95
N GLY A 10 -0.83 17.08 7.71
CA GLY A 10 0.25 17.55 6.86
C GLY A 10 1.25 18.52 7.50
N TYR A 11 0.95 19.07 8.67
CA TYR A 11 1.80 20.07 9.32
C TYR A 11 2.18 19.73 10.76
N ALA A 12 1.44 18.84 11.40
CA ALA A 12 1.65 18.51 12.81
C ALA A 12 3.01 17.85 13.07
N ASP A 13 3.62 18.14 14.22
CA ASP A 13 4.82 17.49 14.73
C ASP A 13 4.44 16.40 15.74
N LEU A 14 4.59 15.11 15.39
CA LEU A 14 4.25 14.00 16.27
C LEU A 14 5.03 14.02 17.58
N ALA A 15 6.31 14.38 17.58
CA ALA A 15 7.12 14.33 18.79
C ALA A 15 6.65 15.34 19.83
N ARG A 16 6.22 16.54 19.39
CA ARG A 16 5.59 17.56 20.26
C ARG A 16 4.25 17.12 20.82
N ASN A 17 3.61 16.13 20.20
CA ASN A 17 2.34 15.57 20.63
C ASN A 17 2.52 14.21 21.34
N GLY A 18 3.74 13.90 21.78
CA GLY A 18 4.06 12.67 22.52
C GLY A 18 4.04 11.40 21.68
N VAL A 19 3.87 11.50 20.36
CA VAL A 19 3.83 10.36 19.44
C VAL A 19 5.24 10.05 18.93
N SER A 20 5.64 8.79 19.06
CA SER A 20 6.94 8.26 18.65
C SER A 20 6.89 7.72 17.22
N SER A 21 5.98 6.80 16.94
CA SER A 21 5.84 6.16 15.62
C SER A 21 4.38 5.79 15.29
N ILE A 22 4.11 5.62 13.99
CA ILE A 22 2.87 5.05 13.46
C ILE A 22 3.16 3.62 13.01
N LEU A 23 2.31 2.68 13.42
CA LEU A 23 2.39 1.28 13.01
C LEU A 23 1.25 1.01 12.02
N LEU A 24 1.62 0.87 10.76
CA LEU A 24 0.72 0.64 9.64
C LEU A 24 0.58 -0.86 9.37
N THR A 25 -0.57 -1.43 9.71
CA THR A 25 -0.84 -2.86 9.59
C THR A 25 -1.39 -3.25 8.22
N GLY A 26 -0.88 -4.31 7.59
CA GLY A 26 -1.38 -4.87 6.33
C GLY A 26 -1.72 -6.36 6.44
N SER A 27 -2.67 -6.85 5.63
CA SER A 27 -3.10 -8.26 5.66
C SER A 27 -2.04 -9.24 5.12
N GLY A 28 -1.11 -8.75 4.28
CA GLY A 28 -0.20 -9.55 3.47
C GLY A 28 -0.83 -10.08 2.17
N GLY A 29 -2.10 -9.78 1.91
CA GLY A 29 -2.81 -10.20 0.70
C GLY A 29 -3.03 -11.73 0.59
N PRO A 30 -3.59 -12.19 -0.54
CA PRO A 30 -3.90 -13.62 -0.76
C PRO A 30 -2.66 -14.51 -0.89
N PHE A 31 -1.50 -13.97 -1.24
CA PHE A 31 -0.28 -14.75 -1.53
C PHE A 31 0.74 -14.75 -0.40
N ARG A 32 0.31 -14.43 0.82
CA ARG A 32 1.17 -14.36 2.00
C ARG A 32 1.94 -15.67 2.24
N GLU A 33 1.24 -16.80 2.14
CA GLU A 33 1.80 -18.13 2.41
C GLU A 33 2.23 -18.88 1.14
N THR A 34 1.95 -18.35 -0.06
CA THR A 34 2.32 -18.97 -1.34
C THR A 34 3.83 -19.01 -1.49
N ALA A 35 4.44 -20.08 -2.01
CA ALA A 35 5.89 -20.09 -2.20
C ALA A 35 6.33 -19.00 -3.19
N VAL A 36 7.45 -18.31 -2.94
CA VAL A 36 7.93 -17.20 -3.79
C VAL A 36 8.12 -17.66 -5.25
N ALA A 37 8.61 -18.89 -5.45
CA ALA A 37 8.79 -19.48 -6.77
C ALA A 37 7.49 -19.68 -7.57
N GLU A 38 6.34 -19.77 -6.88
CA GLU A 38 5.03 -19.97 -7.51
C GLU A 38 4.35 -18.64 -7.87
N LEU A 39 4.82 -17.51 -7.34
CA LEU A 39 4.19 -16.20 -7.54
C LEU A 39 4.11 -15.80 -9.01
N ALA A 40 5.08 -16.21 -9.84
CA ALA A 40 5.09 -15.91 -11.28
C ALA A 40 3.90 -16.53 -12.04
N ALA A 41 3.28 -17.58 -11.51
CA ALA A 41 2.15 -18.27 -12.12
C ALA A 41 0.78 -17.79 -11.59
N MET A 42 0.75 -16.84 -10.65
CA MET A 42 -0.50 -16.35 -10.07
C MET A 42 -1.34 -15.60 -11.10
N THR A 43 -2.64 -15.87 -11.10
CA THR A 43 -3.60 -15.29 -12.04
C THR A 43 -4.31 -14.05 -11.46
N PRO A 44 -4.90 -13.19 -12.31
CA PRO A 44 -5.70 -12.04 -11.87
C PRO A 44 -6.81 -12.42 -10.88
N ASP A 45 -7.51 -13.52 -11.14
CA ASP A 45 -8.64 -13.95 -10.31
C ASP A 45 -8.19 -14.51 -8.96
N GLN A 46 -6.99 -15.09 -8.88
CA GLN A 46 -6.40 -15.47 -7.60
C GLN A 46 -5.95 -14.23 -6.81
N ALA A 47 -5.33 -13.25 -7.47
CA ALA A 47 -4.90 -12.00 -6.83
C ALA A 47 -6.09 -11.18 -6.32
N CYS A 48 -7.25 -11.27 -6.99
CA CYS A 48 -8.47 -10.57 -6.58
C CYS A 48 -9.22 -11.22 -5.40
N ARG A 49 -8.88 -12.45 -5.01
CA ARG A 49 -9.53 -13.18 -3.90
C ARG A 49 -8.93 -12.79 -2.56
N HIS A 50 -9.18 -11.55 -2.13
CA HIS A 50 -8.66 -11.07 -0.85
C HIS A 50 -9.30 -11.80 0.35
N PRO A 51 -8.53 -12.22 1.38
CA PRO A 51 -9.05 -13.03 2.47
C PRO A 51 -10.08 -12.33 3.37
N ASN A 52 -9.96 -11.02 3.54
CA ASN A 52 -10.74 -10.27 4.57
C ASN A 52 -11.67 -9.19 4.01
N TRP A 53 -11.51 -8.77 2.75
CA TRP A 53 -12.14 -7.55 2.22
C TRP A 53 -12.72 -7.82 0.85
N SER A 54 -13.92 -7.31 0.58
CA SER A 54 -14.49 -7.26 -0.77
C SER A 54 -14.15 -5.90 -1.39
N MET A 55 -13.34 -5.90 -2.45
CA MET A 55 -12.76 -4.68 -3.01
C MET A 55 -12.69 -4.74 -4.55
N GLY A 56 -12.48 -3.59 -5.19
CA GLY A 56 -12.27 -3.52 -6.64
C GLY A 56 -10.96 -4.20 -7.08
N ARG A 57 -10.90 -4.65 -8.35
CA ARG A 57 -9.79 -5.47 -8.86
C ARG A 57 -8.40 -4.84 -8.68
N LYS A 58 -8.26 -3.53 -8.96
CA LYS A 58 -6.97 -2.82 -8.84
C LYS A 58 -6.40 -2.88 -7.43
N ILE A 59 -7.19 -2.49 -6.43
CA ILE A 59 -6.75 -2.50 -5.03
C ILE A 59 -6.52 -3.93 -4.52
N SER A 60 -7.26 -4.93 -5.01
CA SER A 60 -7.00 -6.33 -4.66
C SER A 60 -5.64 -6.81 -5.17
N VAL A 61 -5.25 -6.46 -6.41
CA VAL A 61 -3.91 -6.75 -6.94
C VAL A 61 -2.82 -5.98 -6.19
N ASP A 62 -3.07 -4.70 -5.88
CA ASP A 62 -2.13 -3.90 -5.06
C ASP A 62 -1.95 -4.48 -3.65
N SER A 63 -3.01 -5.06 -3.07
CA SER A 63 -2.92 -5.77 -1.79
C SER A 63 -2.09 -7.06 -1.91
N ALA A 64 -2.29 -7.82 -2.99
CA ALA A 64 -1.53 -9.03 -3.28
C ALA A 64 -0.02 -8.76 -3.48
N THR A 65 0.34 -7.66 -4.11
CA THR A 65 1.75 -7.22 -4.29
C THR A 65 2.30 -6.44 -3.08
N MET A 66 1.44 -6.11 -2.11
CA MET A 66 1.69 -5.09 -1.07
C MET A 66 2.04 -3.69 -1.58
N MET A 67 1.85 -3.38 -2.88
CA MET A 67 1.90 -2.00 -3.36
C MET A 67 0.86 -1.13 -2.66
N ASN A 68 -0.32 -1.66 -2.32
CA ASN A 68 -1.34 -0.92 -1.57
C ASN A 68 -0.76 -0.36 -0.26
N LYS A 69 -0.02 -1.21 0.47
CA LYS A 69 0.62 -0.82 1.72
C LYS A 69 1.76 0.18 1.51
N GLY A 70 2.45 0.09 0.37
CA GLY A 70 3.43 1.09 -0.06
C GLY A 70 2.81 2.46 -0.34
N LEU A 71 1.67 2.49 -1.02
CA LEU A 71 0.91 3.74 -1.28
C LEU A 71 0.35 4.33 0.02
N GLU A 72 -0.19 3.50 0.92
CA GLU A 72 -0.66 3.93 2.25
C GLU A 72 0.49 4.42 3.14
N TYR A 73 1.71 3.89 2.98
CA TYR A 73 2.91 4.39 3.65
C TYR A 73 3.23 5.83 3.18
N ILE A 74 3.22 6.05 1.85
CA ILE A 74 3.40 7.38 1.25
C ILE A 74 2.32 8.35 1.74
N GLU A 75 1.06 7.92 1.72
CA GLU A 75 -0.08 8.67 2.20
C GLU A 75 0.06 9.07 3.68
N ALA A 76 0.40 8.12 4.55
CA ALA A 76 0.57 8.39 5.97
C ALA A 76 1.74 9.37 6.24
N ARG A 77 2.83 9.29 5.47
CA ARG A 77 3.92 10.26 5.57
C ARG A 77 3.49 11.66 5.19
N TRP A 78 2.66 11.81 4.17
CA TRP A 78 2.05 13.09 3.80
C TRP A 78 1.04 13.57 4.85
N LEU A 79 0.03 12.76 5.19
CA LEU A 79 -1.04 13.15 6.11
C LEU A 79 -0.56 13.49 7.52
N PHE A 80 0.50 12.85 7.99
CA PHE A 80 1.01 13.04 9.35
C PHE A 80 2.38 13.73 9.41
N ASN A 81 2.88 14.23 8.27
CA ASN A 81 4.16 14.96 8.14
C ASN A 81 5.37 14.20 8.73
N ARG A 82 5.58 12.94 8.31
CA ARG A 82 6.51 12.02 8.98
C ARG A 82 7.81 11.73 8.27
N LEU A 83 8.87 11.61 9.08
CA LEU A 83 10.13 11.00 8.69
C LEU A 83 9.97 9.48 8.60
N GLY A 84 10.73 8.85 7.70
CA GLY A 84 10.65 7.40 7.48
C GLY A 84 10.92 6.57 8.75
N GLN A 85 11.76 7.05 9.65
CA GLN A 85 12.07 6.40 10.94
C GLN A 85 10.89 6.36 11.92
N GLN A 86 9.85 7.17 11.70
CA GLN A 86 8.64 7.21 12.53
C GLN A 86 7.51 6.34 11.97
N MET A 87 7.80 5.51 10.96
CA MET A 87 6.83 4.66 10.29
C MET A 87 7.27 3.19 10.38
N GLU A 88 6.40 2.34 10.91
CA GLU A 88 6.59 0.90 10.99
C GLU A 88 5.49 0.22 10.15
N VAL A 89 5.86 -0.71 9.26
CA VAL A 89 4.89 -1.55 8.54
C VAL A 89 4.88 -2.93 9.19
N LEU A 90 3.70 -3.42 9.55
CA LEU A 90 3.50 -4.74 10.16
C LEU A 90 2.50 -5.57 9.37
N ILE A 91 2.75 -6.87 9.26
CA ILE A 91 1.77 -7.81 8.73
C ILE A 91 0.85 -8.24 9.87
N HIS A 92 -0.45 -8.00 9.71
CA HIS A 92 -1.53 -8.41 10.60
C HIS A 92 -2.61 -9.13 9.78
N PRO A 93 -2.50 -10.47 9.62
CA PRO A 93 -3.35 -11.28 8.75
C PRO A 93 -4.85 -11.12 8.99
N GLN A 94 -5.26 -10.91 10.24
CA GLN A 94 -6.66 -10.89 10.65
C GLN A 94 -7.36 -9.57 10.30
N SER A 95 -6.60 -8.50 10.05
CA SER A 95 -7.12 -7.16 9.72
C SER A 95 -8.10 -6.58 10.74
N VAL A 96 -8.05 -7.03 12.00
CA VAL A 96 -8.91 -6.53 13.10
C VAL A 96 -8.33 -5.25 13.68
N ILE A 97 -7.02 -5.23 13.94
CA ILE A 97 -6.29 -4.01 14.29
C ILE A 97 -5.96 -3.30 12.99
N HIS A 98 -6.57 -2.15 12.74
CA HIS A 98 -6.48 -1.47 11.44
C HIS A 98 -5.22 -0.60 11.31
N SER A 99 -4.72 -0.03 12.42
CA SER A 99 -3.40 0.60 12.59
C SER A 99 -3.21 1.02 14.05
N MET A 100 -1.99 1.43 14.41
CA MET A 100 -1.66 1.82 15.78
C MET A 100 -0.75 3.05 15.81
N VAL A 101 -0.71 3.70 16.98
CA VAL A 101 0.13 4.87 17.27
C VAL A 101 0.89 4.60 18.56
N ARG A 102 2.22 4.64 18.49
CA ARG A 102 3.11 4.46 19.64
C ARG A 102 3.48 5.82 20.23
N TYR A 103 3.41 5.93 21.54
CA TYR A 103 3.77 7.14 22.29
C TYR A 103 5.13 7.01 22.97
N GLN A 104 5.70 8.15 23.36
CA GLN A 104 7.03 8.24 23.98
C GLN A 104 7.10 7.57 25.36
N ASP A 105 5.96 7.42 26.04
CA ASP A 105 5.83 6.71 27.31
C ASP A 105 5.78 5.17 27.15
N GLY A 106 5.86 4.68 25.91
CA GLY A 106 5.78 3.25 25.58
C GLY A 106 4.35 2.75 25.37
N SER A 107 3.33 3.57 25.60
CA SER A 107 1.94 3.20 25.32
C SER A 107 1.66 3.11 23.82
N VAL A 108 0.71 2.26 23.45
CA VAL A 108 0.25 2.08 22.07
C VAL A 108 -1.26 2.19 22.05
N LEU A 109 -1.78 3.11 21.24
CA LEU A 109 -3.20 3.22 20.96
C LEU A 109 -3.50 2.59 19.60
N ALA A 110 -4.47 1.69 19.57
CA ALA A 110 -4.90 0.98 18.38
C ALA A 110 -6.38 1.24 18.13
N GLN A 111 -6.78 1.26 16.86
CA GLN A 111 -8.19 1.15 16.49
C GLN A 111 -8.48 -0.25 15.96
N LEU A 112 -9.53 -0.86 16.54
CA LEU A 112 -10.00 -2.20 16.22
C LEU A 112 -11.42 -2.13 15.67
N GLY A 113 -11.75 -3.03 14.76
CA GLY A 113 -13.10 -3.15 14.23
C GLY A 113 -13.25 -4.34 13.29
N GLU A 114 -14.49 -4.58 12.89
CA GLU A 114 -14.77 -5.43 11.73
C GLU A 114 -14.12 -4.83 10.48
N PRO A 115 -13.59 -5.65 9.55
CA PRO A 115 -13.04 -5.18 8.29
C PRO A 115 -14.16 -4.68 7.36
N ASP A 116 -14.73 -3.53 7.71
CA ASP A 116 -15.88 -2.91 7.05
C ASP A 116 -15.68 -1.40 6.90
N MET A 117 -15.64 -0.92 5.65
CA MET A 117 -15.41 0.48 5.31
C MET A 117 -16.50 1.44 5.81
N ARG A 118 -17.69 0.94 6.16
CA ARG A 118 -18.76 1.79 6.72
C ARG A 118 -18.34 2.44 8.03
N THR A 119 -17.49 1.79 8.82
CA THR A 119 -16.97 2.34 10.09
C THR A 119 -16.09 3.58 9.87
N PRO A 120 -14.98 3.53 9.09
CA PRO A 120 -14.17 4.73 8.84
C PRO A 120 -14.93 5.81 8.06
N ILE A 121 -15.83 5.44 7.13
CA ILE A 121 -16.67 6.42 6.41
C ILE A 121 -17.57 7.18 7.40
N ALA A 122 -18.33 6.47 8.25
CA ALA A 122 -19.19 7.10 9.25
C ALA A 122 -18.41 7.95 10.25
N HIS A 123 -17.19 7.53 10.60
CA HIS A 123 -16.30 8.34 11.45
C HIS A 123 -15.95 9.67 10.79
N THR A 124 -15.49 9.66 9.52
CA THR A 124 -15.13 10.91 8.82
C THR A 124 -16.32 11.85 8.61
N MET A 125 -17.51 11.32 8.30
CA MET A 125 -18.73 12.11 8.13
C MET A 125 -19.28 12.70 9.44
N GLY A 126 -19.00 12.03 10.56
CA GLY A 126 -19.51 12.40 11.88
C GLY A 126 -18.58 13.25 12.71
N TRP A 127 -17.31 13.34 12.34
CA TRP A 127 -16.26 13.91 13.19
C TRP A 127 -16.55 15.36 13.59
N PRO A 128 -16.38 15.73 14.88
CA PRO A 128 -15.79 14.94 15.98
C PRO A 128 -16.79 14.03 16.72
N GLN A 129 -18.08 14.07 16.38
CA GLN A 129 -19.09 13.16 16.93
C GLN A 129 -19.04 11.77 16.26
N ARG A 130 -19.86 10.84 16.74
CA ARG A 130 -20.00 9.50 16.16
C ARG A 130 -21.35 9.35 15.48
N LEU A 131 -21.33 8.78 14.27
CA LEU A 131 -22.52 8.34 13.55
C LEU A 131 -22.64 6.82 13.61
N ASN A 132 -23.88 6.32 13.60
CA ASN A 132 -24.15 4.89 13.47
C ASN A 132 -23.84 4.45 12.02
N SER A 133 -22.89 3.53 11.86
CA SER A 133 -22.48 2.98 10.55
C SER A 133 -23.32 1.78 10.10
N GLY A 134 -24.11 1.19 10.99
CA GLY A 134 -24.80 -0.09 10.76
C GLY A 134 -23.87 -1.31 10.75
N VAL A 135 -22.61 -1.16 11.19
CA VAL A 135 -21.67 -2.27 11.39
C VAL A 135 -21.93 -2.93 12.73
N LYS A 136 -21.81 -4.26 12.80
CA LYS A 136 -22.01 -5.01 14.03
C LYS A 136 -20.89 -4.72 15.03
N PRO A 137 -21.16 -4.76 16.35
CA PRO A 137 -20.10 -4.72 17.36
C PRO A 137 -19.13 -5.90 17.17
N LEU A 138 -17.84 -5.63 17.30
CA LEU A 138 -16.78 -6.63 17.26
C LEU A 138 -16.92 -7.59 18.46
N ASP A 139 -16.98 -8.89 18.20
CA ASP A 139 -17.04 -9.91 19.26
C ASP A 139 -15.65 -10.53 19.50
N PHE A 140 -14.99 -10.09 20.57
CA PHE A 140 -13.66 -10.55 20.95
C PHE A 140 -13.59 -12.04 21.29
N CYS A 141 -14.70 -12.64 21.75
CA CYS A 141 -14.74 -14.08 22.08
C CYS A 141 -14.78 -14.97 20.84
N GLN A 142 -15.12 -14.41 19.68
CA GLN A 142 -15.16 -15.11 18.40
C GLN A 142 -13.97 -14.81 17.49
N LEU A 143 -13.06 -13.92 17.91
CA LEU A 143 -11.88 -13.58 17.12
C LEU A 143 -10.90 -14.75 17.06
N SER A 144 -10.30 -14.90 15.88
CA SER A 144 -9.08 -15.70 15.73
C SER A 144 -7.92 -15.04 16.50
N ASN A 145 -6.88 -15.83 16.79
CA ASN A 145 -5.64 -15.30 17.36
C ASN A 145 -5.11 -14.14 16.51
N LEU A 146 -4.86 -13.01 17.15
CA LEU A 146 -4.26 -11.84 16.52
C LEU A 146 -2.75 -12.05 16.47
N SER A 147 -2.16 -11.98 15.28
CA SER A 147 -0.73 -12.16 15.07
C SER A 147 -0.11 -10.98 14.33
N PHE A 148 1.19 -10.80 14.55
CA PHE A 148 2.00 -9.77 13.91
C PHE A 148 3.32 -10.36 13.42
N SER A 149 3.78 -9.92 12.25
CA SER A 149 5.11 -10.22 11.75
C SER A 149 5.69 -9.06 10.95
N ALA A 150 7.01 -9.04 10.79
CA ALA A 150 7.67 -8.11 9.89
C ALA A 150 7.35 -8.47 8.42
N PRO A 151 7.25 -7.49 7.52
CA PRO A 151 7.11 -7.74 6.09
C PRO A 151 8.38 -8.39 5.52
N ASP A 152 8.21 -9.34 4.60
CA ASP A 152 9.30 -9.91 3.82
C ASP A 152 9.46 -9.10 2.52
N TYR A 153 10.48 -8.25 2.47
CA TYR A 153 10.76 -7.40 1.30
C TYR A 153 11.22 -8.19 0.06
N THR A 154 11.70 -9.42 0.22
CA THR A 154 12.03 -10.30 -0.90
C THR A 154 10.76 -10.80 -1.58
N ARG A 155 9.74 -11.11 -0.78
CA ARG A 155 8.39 -11.47 -1.26
C ARG A 155 7.62 -10.27 -1.81
N TYR A 156 7.77 -9.10 -1.19
CA TYR A 156 7.00 -7.90 -1.49
C TYR A 156 7.90 -6.73 -1.98
N PRO A 157 8.52 -6.86 -3.16
CA PRO A 157 9.41 -5.82 -3.68
C PRO A 157 8.67 -4.49 -3.91
N CYS A 158 7.39 -4.51 -4.28
CA CYS A 158 6.58 -3.30 -4.46
C CYS A 158 6.48 -2.43 -3.20
N LEU A 159 6.43 -3.05 -2.01
CA LEU A 159 6.44 -2.30 -0.75
C LEU A 159 7.75 -1.52 -0.59
N LYS A 160 8.89 -2.19 -0.84
CA LYS A 160 10.21 -1.57 -0.78
C LYS A 160 10.36 -0.45 -1.81
N LEU A 161 9.92 -0.69 -3.05
CA LEU A 161 9.92 0.32 -4.11
C LEU A 161 9.16 1.59 -3.73
N ALA A 162 8.01 1.47 -3.09
CA ALA A 162 7.23 2.63 -2.65
C ALA A 162 7.93 3.42 -1.53
N MET A 163 8.56 2.72 -0.58
CA MET A 163 9.35 3.36 0.47
C MET A 163 10.55 4.12 -0.13
N ASP A 164 11.28 3.47 -1.05
CA ASP A 164 12.45 4.06 -1.71
C ASP A 164 12.06 5.24 -2.61
N ALA A 165 10.97 5.13 -3.36
CA ALA A 165 10.47 6.22 -4.19
C ALA A 165 10.12 7.46 -3.37
N PHE A 166 9.57 7.30 -2.17
CA PHE A 166 9.30 8.44 -1.29
C PHE A 166 10.57 9.15 -0.84
N ASP A 167 11.62 8.38 -0.51
CA ASP A 167 12.89 8.95 -0.07
C ASP A 167 13.64 9.64 -1.22
N VAL A 168 13.38 9.26 -2.48
CA VAL A 168 13.88 9.96 -3.66
C VAL A 168 13.15 11.29 -3.88
N GLY A 169 11.81 11.31 -3.83
CA GLY A 169 11.04 12.55 -3.95
C GLY A 169 9.68 12.43 -4.64
N GLN A 170 9.01 13.56 -4.85
CA GLN A 170 7.66 13.60 -5.40
C GLN A 170 7.62 13.13 -6.86
N ALA A 171 8.66 13.41 -7.65
CA ALA A 171 8.73 12.93 -9.03
C ALA A 171 8.73 11.39 -9.11
N ALA A 172 9.45 10.74 -8.20
CA ALA A 172 9.56 9.28 -8.12
C ALA A 172 8.23 8.66 -7.67
N THR A 173 7.60 9.18 -6.63
CA THR A 173 6.30 8.67 -6.14
C THR A 173 5.18 8.82 -7.17
N THR A 174 5.11 9.97 -7.85
CA THR A 174 4.14 10.18 -8.95
C THR A 174 4.39 9.22 -10.11
N THR A 175 5.66 9.02 -10.48
CA THR A 175 6.06 8.06 -11.52
C THR A 175 5.68 6.64 -11.15
N LEU A 176 6.00 6.20 -9.93
CA LEU A 176 5.68 4.86 -9.43
C LEU A 176 4.17 4.61 -9.43
N ASN A 177 3.37 5.56 -8.96
CA ASN A 177 1.92 5.43 -8.96
C ASN A 177 1.37 5.22 -10.38
N ALA A 178 1.84 6.02 -11.35
CA ALA A 178 1.43 5.90 -12.74
C ALA A 178 1.89 4.59 -13.39
N ALA A 179 3.15 4.19 -13.16
CA ALA A 179 3.68 2.92 -13.64
C ALA A 179 2.87 1.73 -13.09
N ASN A 180 2.54 1.79 -11.79
CA ASN A 180 1.80 0.73 -11.13
C ASN A 180 0.36 0.59 -11.65
N GLU A 181 -0.34 1.72 -11.91
CA GLU A 181 -1.66 1.68 -12.54
C GLU A 181 -1.63 0.91 -13.87
N GLU A 182 -0.63 1.18 -14.73
CA GLU A 182 -0.48 0.52 -16.02
C GLU A 182 -0.05 -0.95 -15.90
N SER A 183 0.90 -1.27 -15.01
CA SER A 183 1.37 -2.64 -14.82
C SER A 183 0.28 -3.54 -14.21
N VAL A 184 -0.51 -3.00 -13.27
CA VAL A 184 -1.65 -3.73 -12.71
C VAL A 184 -2.72 -3.95 -13.77
N ALA A 185 -3.02 -2.94 -14.60
CA ALA A 185 -3.96 -3.09 -15.72
C ALA A 185 -3.49 -4.16 -16.71
N ALA A 186 -2.20 -4.17 -17.08
CA ALA A 186 -1.61 -5.19 -17.94
C ALA A 186 -1.70 -6.59 -17.33
N PHE A 187 -1.42 -6.73 -16.02
CA PHE A 187 -1.58 -8.01 -15.33
C PHE A 187 -3.05 -8.47 -15.32
N LEU A 188 -3.99 -7.57 -15.02
CA LEU A 188 -5.43 -7.86 -15.00
C LEU A 188 -5.99 -8.29 -16.36
N HIS A 189 -5.36 -7.87 -17.46
CA HIS A 189 -5.67 -8.31 -18.83
C HIS A 189 -4.92 -9.58 -19.26
N GLY A 190 -3.96 -10.06 -18.47
CA GLY A 190 -3.15 -11.24 -18.79
C GLY A 190 -1.94 -10.95 -19.70
N ASP A 191 -1.58 -9.68 -19.88
CA ASP A 191 -0.47 -9.27 -20.75
C ASP A 191 0.91 -9.49 -20.10
N ILE A 192 0.96 -9.47 -18.76
CA ILE A 192 2.19 -9.69 -17.98
C ILE A 192 1.91 -10.62 -16.79
N ARG A 193 2.96 -11.20 -16.21
CA ARG A 193 2.86 -12.04 -15.00
C ARG A 193 2.75 -11.19 -13.74
N PHE A 194 2.31 -11.80 -12.64
CA PHE A 194 2.21 -11.13 -11.34
C PHE A 194 3.55 -10.52 -10.87
N THR A 195 4.65 -11.26 -11.02
CA THR A 195 6.00 -10.81 -10.65
C THR A 195 6.54 -9.69 -11.54
N ASP A 196 6.01 -9.56 -12.77
CA ASP A 196 6.45 -8.53 -13.71
C ASP A 196 5.98 -7.14 -13.29
N ILE A 197 4.93 -7.03 -12.47
CA ILE A 197 4.43 -5.75 -11.94
C ILE A 197 5.57 -4.97 -11.25
N ALA A 198 6.27 -5.63 -10.32
CA ALA A 198 7.38 -5.00 -9.60
C ALA A 198 8.56 -4.68 -10.52
N ALA A 199 8.87 -5.58 -11.46
CA ALA A 199 9.96 -5.40 -12.42
C ALA A 199 9.71 -4.23 -13.38
N VAL A 200 8.47 -4.09 -13.88
CA VAL A 200 8.06 -2.97 -14.73
C VAL A 200 8.12 -1.66 -13.95
N ASN A 201 7.58 -1.62 -12.73
CA ASN A 201 7.62 -0.44 -11.88
C ASN A 201 9.05 0.06 -11.63
N LEU A 202 9.97 -0.85 -11.26
CA LEU A 202 11.38 -0.52 -11.09
C LEU A 202 12.01 -0.02 -12.40
N ALA A 203 11.80 -0.73 -13.51
CA ALA A 203 12.37 -0.35 -14.80
C ALA A 203 11.87 1.02 -15.32
N VAL A 204 10.66 1.43 -14.94
CA VAL A 204 10.14 2.77 -15.26
C VAL A 204 10.83 3.83 -14.40
N LEU A 205 10.99 3.59 -13.09
CA LEU A 205 11.69 4.49 -12.19
C LEU A 205 13.15 4.73 -12.63
N ASP A 206 13.88 3.66 -12.97
CA ASP A 206 15.30 3.72 -13.36
C ASP A 206 15.56 4.52 -14.65
N LYS A 207 14.54 4.69 -15.49
CA LYS A 207 14.65 5.39 -16.79
C LYS A 207 14.28 6.86 -16.72
N MET A 208 13.72 7.32 -15.61
CA MET A 208 13.17 8.67 -15.52
C MET A 208 14.16 9.64 -14.87
N ASP A 209 14.17 10.87 -15.40
CA ASP A 209 14.85 12.00 -14.77
C ASP A 209 13.91 12.61 -13.71
N LEU A 210 14.26 12.41 -12.45
CA LEU A 210 13.40 12.61 -11.29
C LEU A 210 13.67 13.99 -10.64
N GLN A 211 13.43 15.06 -11.40
CA GLN A 211 13.45 16.42 -10.87
C GLN A 211 12.14 16.75 -10.14
N GLU A 212 12.24 17.43 -9.01
CA GLU A 212 11.06 17.71 -8.18
C GLU A 212 10.05 18.64 -8.90
N PRO A 213 8.78 18.23 -9.03
CA PRO A 213 7.76 19.04 -9.69
C PRO A 213 7.51 20.33 -8.91
N GLN A 214 7.36 21.45 -9.62
CA GLN A 214 7.08 22.77 -9.02
C GLN A 214 5.63 23.21 -9.21
N SER A 215 4.87 22.46 -10.00
CA SER A 215 3.48 22.75 -10.34
C SER A 215 2.66 21.47 -10.54
N ILE A 216 1.34 21.63 -10.55
CA ILE A 216 0.41 20.53 -10.90
C ILE A 216 0.67 20.03 -12.32
N ASP A 217 1.01 20.92 -13.25
CA ASP A 217 1.31 20.55 -14.63
C ASP A 217 2.55 19.64 -14.72
N ASP A 218 3.56 19.89 -13.90
CA ASP A 218 4.74 19.01 -13.80
C ASP A 218 4.35 17.62 -13.31
N VAL A 219 3.49 17.53 -12.28
CA VAL A 219 2.95 16.26 -11.77
C VAL A 219 2.22 15.50 -12.90
N LEU A 220 1.41 16.20 -13.71
CA LEU A 220 0.72 15.61 -14.86
C LEU A 220 1.69 15.15 -15.97
N VAL A 221 2.83 15.82 -16.13
CA VAL A 221 3.89 15.38 -17.05
C VAL A 221 4.52 14.08 -16.55
N TYR A 222 4.88 14.01 -15.26
CA TYR A 222 5.44 12.79 -14.65
C TYR A 222 4.47 11.61 -14.72
N ARG A 223 3.17 11.84 -14.42
CA ARG A 223 2.13 10.81 -14.57
C ARG A 223 2.07 10.27 -16.00
N ARG A 224 2.04 11.16 -17.01
CA ARG A 224 1.99 10.75 -18.43
C ARG A 224 3.24 9.98 -18.86
N ARG A 225 4.42 10.37 -18.39
CA ARG A 225 5.69 9.68 -18.70
C ARG A 225 5.75 8.30 -18.04
N GLY A 226 5.38 8.19 -16.77
CA GLY A 226 5.29 6.92 -16.04
C GLY A 226 4.34 5.93 -16.71
N ALA A 227 3.20 6.42 -17.22
CA ALA A 227 2.22 5.57 -17.92
C ALA A 227 2.65 5.13 -19.34
N ARG A 228 3.47 5.91 -20.04
CA ARG A 228 3.90 5.61 -21.43
C ARG A 228 5.00 4.57 -21.53
N ASN A 229 5.83 4.43 -20.49
CA ASN A 229 6.97 3.51 -20.49
C ASN A 229 6.54 2.07 -20.19
N ARG A 230 5.58 1.53 -20.95
CA ARG A 230 5.31 0.09 -20.99
C ARG A 230 6.57 -0.58 -21.52
N SER A 231 7.37 -1.19 -20.65
CA SER A 231 8.62 -1.79 -21.07
C SER A 231 8.33 -2.91 -22.09
N PRO A 232 8.89 -2.87 -23.32
CA PRO A 232 8.72 -3.95 -24.31
C PRO A 232 9.39 -5.26 -23.88
N ALA A 233 10.09 -5.28 -22.74
CA ALA A 233 10.81 -6.45 -22.23
C ALA A 233 9.90 -7.63 -21.85
N ALA A 234 8.59 -7.42 -21.60
CA ALA A 234 7.65 -8.52 -21.36
C ALA A 234 7.32 -9.31 -22.63
N ALA A 235 7.48 -8.72 -23.83
CA ALA A 235 7.23 -9.42 -25.09
C ALA A 235 8.38 -10.36 -25.52
N ALA A 236 9.58 -10.20 -24.97
CA ALA A 236 10.78 -10.91 -25.44
C ALA A 236 11.03 -12.29 -24.78
N VAL A 237 10.33 -12.63 -23.69
CA VAL A 237 10.57 -13.90 -22.95
C VAL A 237 9.59 -15.02 -23.37
N GLY A 238 8.63 -14.74 -24.26
CA GLY A 238 7.58 -15.70 -24.67
C GLY A 238 7.81 -16.49 -25.96
N CYS A 239 8.84 -16.21 -26.76
CA CYS A 239 8.99 -16.80 -28.11
C CYS A 239 10.17 -17.77 -28.31
N ALA A 240 10.96 -18.08 -27.29
CA ALA A 240 12.04 -19.06 -27.40
C ALA A 240 11.63 -20.38 -26.74
N GLY A 241 10.82 -21.19 -27.44
CA GLY A 241 10.40 -22.47 -26.86
C GLY A 241 9.47 -23.36 -27.67
N VAL A 242 9.38 -23.22 -29.00
CA VAL A 242 8.87 -24.29 -29.88
C VAL A 242 9.63 -24.21 -31.20
N THR A 243 10.64 -25.06 -31.38
CA THR A 243 11.01 -25.54 -32.71
C THR A 243 11.86 -26.81 -32.59
N ARG A 244 11.21 -27.92 -32.97
CA ARG A 244 11.69 -29.29 -33.26
C ARG A 244 12.05 -30.18 -32.10
#